data_AF-A0A5D6VBE8-F1
#
_entry.id   AF-A0A5D6VBE8-F1
#
_cell.length_a   1.000
_cell.length_b   1.000
_cell.length_c   1.000
_cell.angle_alpha   90.00
_cell.angle_beta   90.00
_cell.angle_gamma   90.00
#
_symmetry.space_group_name_H-M   'P 1'
#
loop_
_entity.id
_entity.type
_entity.pdbx_description
1 polymer ?
#
loop_
_entity_poly.entity_id
_entity_poly.type
_entity_poly.pdbx_seq_one_letter_code
_entity_poly.pdbx_strand_id
1 'polypeptide(L)'
;MRGSSHLAIGLITGVAIAGLVPGIPFSPAGIALAGFSSLAPDLDHPGSRLSKRLGFAQNYVRWAFMVGAAVLAAYTHFLLPPGPDRRMGFTAALAFGLIGAAMQGDATRKLALLFTGLCTVVAGLYTEYVWLSMLGCFVAVAPYTSHRTWTHTLWAAALWTYIGHLANQSLGWHGVALFAGGGYLSHLLADTLTKAGVKYFMPLWDVSVKIPLIRTGSKSGNFLEVAICAGYGLLVLGLVVGRMGF
;
A
#
# COMPACT_ATOMS: atom_id res chain seq x y z
N MET A 1 -12.92 0.49 -7.94
CA MET A 1 -13.18 -0.77 -8.68
C MET A 1 -12.80 -1.93 -7.76
N ARG A 2 -12.74 -3.17 -8.23
CA ARG A 2 -12.12 -4.24 -7.44
C ARG A 2 -10.59 -4.10 -7.45
N GLY A 3 -9.94 -4.52 -6.36
CA GLY A 3 -8.47 -4.55 -6.28
C GLY A 3 -7.78 -5.41 -7.35
N SER A 4 -8.46 -6.41 -7.96
CA SER A 4 -7.97 -7.12 -9.16
C SER A 4 -7.75 -6.17 -10.31
N SER A 5 -8.75 -5.33 -10.53
CA SER A 5 -8.87 -4.48 -11.69
C SER A 5 -7.87 -3.34 -11.56
N HIS A 6 -7.69 -2.80 -10.35
CA HIS A 6 -6.61 -1.85 -10.06
C HIS A 6 -5.23 -2.46 -10.34
N LEU A 7 -4.93 -3.66 -9.84
CA LEU A 7 -3.66 -4.35 -10.13
C LEU A 7 -3.46 -4.59 -11.64
N ALA A 8 -4.50 -5.06 -12.34
CA ALA A 8 -4.43 -5.30 -13.77
C ALA A 8 -4.16 -4.01 -14.56
N ILE A 9 -4.92 -2.94 -14.26
CA ILE A 9 -4.72 -1.62 -14.88
C ILE A 9 -3.31 -1.10 -14.57
N GLY A 10 -2.85 -1.21 -13.32
CA GLY A 10 -1.49 -0.81 -12.93
C GLY A 10 -0.39 -1.55 -13.69
N LEU A 11 -0.51 -2.87 -13.87
CA LEU A 11 0.43 -3.65 -14.67
C LEU A 11 0.39 -3.24 -16.15
N ILE A 12 -0.80 -3.04 -16.72
CA ILE A 12 -0.96 -2.57 -18.10
C ILE A 12 -0.33 -1.17 -18.27
N THR A 13 -0.55 -0.27 -17.31
CA THR A 13 0.10 1.05 -17.27
C THR A 13 1.62 0.92 -17.18
N GLY A 14 2.13 -0.04 -16.42
CA GLY A 14 3.56 -0.36 -16.39
C GLY A 14 4.09 -0.77 -17.76
N VAL A 15 3.40 -1.67 -18.47
CA VAL A 15 3.77 -2.07 -19.84
C VAL A 15 3.73 -0.87 -20.79
N ALA A 16 2.72 -0.01 -20.67
CA ALA A 16 2.61 1.20 -21.46
C ALA A 16 3.80 2.15 -21.22
N ILE A 17 4.19 2.38 -19.97
CA ILE A 17 5.34 3.23 -19.62
C ILE A 17 6.62 2.64 -20.22
N ALA A 18 6.84 1.33 -20.01
CA ALA A 18 8.06 0.66 -20.43
C ALA A 18 8.19 0.55 -21.96
N GLY A 19 7.07 0.43 -22.68
CA GLY A 19 7.05 0.27 -24.14
C GLY A 19 6.85 1.57 -24.92
N LEU A 20 6.23 2.60 -24.35
CA LEU A 20 5.82 3.82 -25.08
C LEU A 20 6.59 5.09 -24.66
N VAL A 21 7.17 5.15 -23.47
CA VAL A 21 7.93 6.34 -23.03
C VAL A 21 9.37 6.24 -23.55
N PRO A 22 9.87 7.23 -24.32
CA PRO A 22 11.27 7.26 -24.74
C PRO A 22 12.23 7.31 -23.54
N GLY A 23 13.34 6.57 -23.62
CA GLY A 23 14.39 6.58 -22.59
C GLY A 23 14.10 5.73 -21.35
N ILE A 24 12.94 5.08 -21.25
CA ILE A 24 12.63 4.13 -20.17
C ILE A 24 12.87 2.70 -20.67
N PRO A 25 13.72 1.90 -19.99
CA PRO A 25 13.97 0.53 -20.39
C PRO A 25 12.76 -0.37 -20.09
N PHE A 26 12.61 -1.42 -20.88
CA PHE A 26 11.59 -2.44 -20.62
C PHE A 26 11.96 -3.27 -19.39
N SER A 27 11.44 -2.89 -18.22
CA SER A 27 11.80 -3.49 -16.93
C SER A 27 10.63 -4.25 -16.31
N PRO A 28 10.71 -5.58 -16.15
CA PRO A 28 9.71 -6.35 -15.41
C PRO A 28 9.51 -5.85 -13.98
N ALA A 29 10.58 -5.39 -13.33
CA ALA A 29 10.52 -4.83 -11.99
C ALA A 29 9.77 -3.47 -11.97
N GLY A 30 9.97 -2.62 -12.98
CA GLY A 30 9.22 -1.37 -13.16
C GLY A 30 7.73 -1.62 -13.40
N ILE A 31 7.39 -2.61 -14.23
CA ILE A 31 6.00 -3.02 -14.47
C ILE A 31 5.36 -3.53 -13.16
N ALA A 32 6.06 -4.38 -12.42
CA ALA A 32 5.60 -4.85 -11.12
C ALA A 32 5.42 -3.71 -10.11
N LEU A 33 6.33 -2.72 -10.10
CA LEU A 33 6.23 -1.52 -9.28
C LEU A 33 4.98 -0.69 -9.62
N ALA A 34 4.63 -0.56 -10.89
CA ALA A 34 3.40 0.13 -11.30
C ALA A 34 2.14 -0.61 -10.79
N GLY A 35 2.11 -1.94 -10.92
CA GLY A 35 1.03 -2.77 -10.36
C GLY A 35 0.95 -2.72 -8.83
N PHE A 36 2.09 -2.64 -8.14
CA PHE A 36 2.11 -2.44 -6.69
C PHE A 36 1.62 -1.03 -6.31
N SER A 37 2.07 -0.01 -7.03
CA SER A 37 1.73 1.39 -6.78
C SER A 37 0.25 1.68 -7.02
N SER A 38 -0.39 0.98 -7.96
CA SER A 38 -1.85 1.06 -8.14
C SER A 38 -2.64 0.46 -7.00
N LEU A 39 -2.02 -0.25 -6.06
CA LEU A 39 -2.68 -0.78 -4.85
C LEU A 39 -2.40 0.08 -3.60
N ALA A 40 -1.44 1.01 -3.68
CA ALA A 40 -1.05 1.86 -2.56
C ALA A 40 -2.19 2.75 -2.02
N PRO A 41 -3.08 3.34 -2.86
CA PRO A 41 -4.20 4.15 -2.34
C PRO A 41 -5.13 3.36 -1.42
N ASP A 42 -5.38 2.09 -1.75
CA ASP A 42 -6.24 1.16 -1.02
C ASP A 42 -5.55 0.53 0.21
N LEU A 43 -4.33 0.96 0.55
CA LEU A 43 -3.67 0.55 1.79
C LEU A 43 -4.43 1.04 3.02
N ASP A 44 -5.34 2.01 2.89
CA ASP A 44 -6.26 2.47 3.93
C ASP A 44 -7.39 1.46 4.23
N HIS A 45 -7.83 0.67 3.25
CA HIS A 45 -9.01 -0.19 3.37
C HIS A 45 -8.72 -1.61 3.91
N PRO A 46 -9.37 -2.07 4.98
CA PRO A 46 -9.13 -3.39 5.60
C PRO A 46 -9.32 -4.57 4.64
N GLY A 47 -10.29 -4.46 3.72
CA GLY A 47 -10.61 -5.48 2.73
C GLY A 47 -9.81 -5.44 1.43
N SER A 48 -8.79 -4.59 1.28
CA SER A 48 -8.00 -4.50 0.04
C SER A 48 -7.24 -5.80 -0.25
N ARG A 49 -6.94 -6.09 -1.52
CA ARG A 49 -6.26 -7.35 -1.89
C ARG A 49 -4.86 -7.45 -1.29
N LEU A 50 -4.15 -6.32 -1.23
CA LEU A 50 -2.86 -6.21 -0.56
C LEU A 50 -3.02 -6.56 0.92
N SER A 51 -4.04 -6.00 1.59
CA SER A 51 -4.39 -6.32 2.97
C SER A 51 -4.74 -7.81 3.19
N LYS A 52 -5.51 -8.43 2.29
CA LYS A 52 -5.93 -9.84 2.41
C LYS A 52 -4.80 -10.84 2.19
N ARG A 53 -3.88 -10.58 1.25
CA ARG A 53 -2.70 -11.45 1.04
C ARG A 53 -1.62 -11.26 2.10
N LEU A 54 -1.53 -10.07 2.69
CA LEU A 54 -0.71 -9.82 3.88
C LEU A 54 -1.30 -10.42 5.16
N GLY A 55 -2.52 -10.96 5.16
CA GLY A 55 -3.16 -11.56 6.34
C GLY A 55 -2.35 -12.68 7.00
N PHE A 56 -1.54 -13.43 6.23
CA PHE A 56 -0.60 -14.41 6.78
C PHE A 56 0.60 -13.74 7.49
N ALA A 57 1.03 -12.58 7.00
CA ALA A 57 2.07 -11.73 7.55
C ALA A 57 1.54 -10.63 8.49
N GLN A 58 0.27 -10.66 8.93
CA GLN A 58 -0.28 -9.68 9.89
C GLN A 58 -0.32 -10.22 11.32
N ASN A 59 -0.13 -11.52 11.51
CA ASN A 59 -0.11 -12.13 12.84
C ASN A 59 1.22 -11.95 13.59
N TYR A 60 2.28 -11.44 12.95
CA TYR A 60 3.57 -11.30 13.62
C TYR A 60 3.50 -10.33 14.81
N VAL A 61 2.67 -9.28 14.75
CA VAL A 61 2.52 -8.35 15.88
C VAL A 61 1.84 -9.05 17.04
N ARG A 62 0.79 -9.84 16.77
CA ARG A 62 0.15 -10.67 17.79
C ARG A 62 1.17 -11.63 18.42
N TRP A 63 1.97 -12.31 17.61
CA TRP A 63 3.04 -13.17 18.11
C TRP A 63 4.11 -12.38 18.88
N ALA A 64 4.45 -11.16 18.47
CA ALA A 64 5.41 -10.31 19.17
C ALA A 64 4.91 -9.92 20.57
N PHE A 65 3.63 -9.60 20.73
CA PHE A 65 3.03 -9.36 22.07
C PHE A 65 3.04 -10.64 22.92
N MET A 66 2.74 -11.80 22.34
CA MET A 66 2.76 -13.08 23.06
C MET A 66 4.17 -13.51 23.47
N VAL A 67 5.14 -13.36 22.58
CA VAL A 67 6.56 -13.63 22.85
C VAL A 67 7.10 -12.63 23.86
N GLY A 68 6.78 -11.35 23.72
CA GLY A 68 7.14 -10.31 24.68
C GLY A 68 6.58 -10.58 26.08
N ALA A 69 5.32 -11.04 26.17
CA ALA A 69 4.72 -11.50 27.42
C ALA A 69 5.50 -12.68 28.04
N ALA A 70 5.86 -13.68 27.23
CA ALA A 70 6.63 -14.83 27.69
C ALA A 70 8.04 -14.45 28.17
N VAL A 71 8.73 -13.58 27.42
CA VAL A 71 10.06 -13.05 27.80
C VAL A 71 9.97 -12.24 29.08
N LEU A 72 8.98 -11.36 29.22
CA LEU A 72 8.77 -10.56 30.42
C LEU A 72 8.44 -11.43 31.63
N ALA A 73 7.63 -12.48 31.46
CA ALA A 73 7.35 -13.46 32.50
C ALA A 73 8.61 -14.23 32.92
N ALA A 74 9.44 -14.66 31.96
CA ALA A 74 10.70 -15.33 32.24
C ALA A 74 11.68 -14.40 32.96
N TYR A 75 11.88 -13.17 32.47
CA TYR A 75 12.70 -12.14 33.12
C TYR A 75 12.23 -11.93 34.57
N THR A 76 10.93 -11.72 34.76
CA THR A 76 10.32 -11.54 36.09
C THR A 76 10.54 -12.76 36.99
N HIS A 77 10.48 -13.97 36.44
CA HIS A 77 10.68 -15.19 37.21
C HIS A 77 12.12 -15.37 37.66
N PHE A 78 13.11 -15.14 36.79
CA PHE A 78 14.51 -15.46 37.02
C PHE A 78 15.33 -14.33 37.64
N LEU A 79 14.97 -13.07 37.38
CA LEU A 79 15.82 -11.91 37.71
C LEU A 79 15.27 -11.01 38.83
N LEU A 80 13.98 -11.13 39.18
CA LEU A 80 13.38 -10.32 40.25
C LEU A 80 13.18 -11.13 41.53
N PRO A 81 13.58 -10.61 42.71
CA PRO A 81 13.32 -11.27 43.98
C PRO A 81 11.82 -11.33 44.28
N PRO A 82 11.36 -12.28 45.10
CA PRO A 82 9.98 -12.30 45.57
C PRO A 82 9.61 -10.98 46.25
N GLY A 83 8.64 -10.26 45.70
CA GLY A 83 8.26 -8.94 46.19
C GLY A 83 7.21 -8.24 45.32
N PRO A 84 6.85 -6.99 45.65
CA PRO A 84 5.93 -6.17 44.87
C PRO A 84 6.33 -6.07 43.39
N ASP A 85 7.62 -5.87 43.11
CA ASP A 85 8.14 -5.70 41.75
C ASP A 85 7.94 -6.96 40.89
N ARG A 86 8.14 -8.15 41.48
CA ARG A 86 7.90 -9.42 40.80
C ARG A 86 6.41 -9.64 40.49
N ARG A 87 5.51 -9.21 41.39
CA ARG A 87 4.06 -9.25 41.11
C ARG A 87 3.69 -8.31 39.97
N MET A 88 4.21 -7.08 39.98
CA MET A 88 4.01 -6.11 38.90
C MET A 88 4.55 -6.62 37.56
N GLY A 89 5.72 -7.26 37.54
CA GLY A 89 6.28 -7.88 36.33
C GLY A 89 5.38 -8.96 35.72
N PHE A 90 4.79 -9.84 36.54
CA PHE A 90 3.84 -10.85 36.06
C PHE A 90 2.52 -10.22 35.61
N THR A 91 2.02 -9.19 36.30
CA THR A 91 0.83 -8.44 35.87
C THR A 91 1.06 -7.78 34.51
N ALA A 92 2.23 -7.19 34.29
CA ALA A 92 2.61 -6.60 33.00
C ALA A 92 2.71 -7.66 31.90
N ALA A 93 3.33 -8.81 32.19
CA ALA A 93 3.41 -9.93 31.25
C ALA A 93 2.02 -10.46 30.87
N LEU A 94 1.13 -10.63 31.85
CA LEU A 94 -0.26 -11.05 31.62
C LEU A 94 -1.00 -10.03 30.76
N ALA A 95 -0.88 -8.73 31.06
CA ALA A 95 -1.51 -7.67 30.27
C ALA A 95 -1.03 -7.69 28.81
N PHE A 96 0.27 -7.85 28.57
CA PHE A 96 0.83 -8.00 27.22
C PHE A 96 0.26 -9.22 26.48
N GLY A 97 0.16 -10.36 27.16
CA GLY A 97 -0.40 -11.59 26.60
C GLY A 97 -1.89 -11.46 26.27
N LEU A 98 -2.67 -10.83 27.16
CA LEU A 98 -4.11 -10.59 26.94
C LEU A 98 -4.34 -9.61 25.78
N ILE A 99 -3.56 -8.54 25.67
CA ILE A 99 -3.61 -7.61 24.54
C ILE A 99 -3.31 -8.35 23.23
N GLY A 100 -2.24 -9.15 23.20
CA GLY A 100 -1.90 -9.96 22.03
C GLY A 100 -3.01 -10.95 21.65
N ALA A 101 -3.58 -11.66 22.61
CA ALA A 101 -4.65 -12.63 22.38
C ALA A 101 -5.98 -11.99 21.94
N ALA A 102 -6.32 -10.83 22.50
CA ALA A 102 -7.55 -10.09 22.20
C ALA A 102 -7.49 -9.36 20.84
N MET A 103 -6.29 -9.06 20.34
CA MET A 103 -6.11 -8.31 19.10
C MET A 103 -6.52 -9.15 17.88
N GLN A 104 -7.57 -8.71 17.20
CA GLN A 104 -8.13 -9.37 16.02
C GLN A 104 -8.50 -8.36 14.92
N GLY A 105 -8.56 -8.85 13.68
CA GLY A 105 -9.09 -8.10 12.54
C GLY A 105 -8.29 -6.85 12.19
N ASP A 106 -8.99 -5.71 12.01
CA ASP A 106 -8.41 -4.46 11.52
C ASP A 106 -7.40 -3.82 12.50
N ALA A 107 -7.54 -4.06 13.80
CA ALA A 107 -6.60 -3.56 14.80
C ALA A 107 -5.20 -4.18 14.63
N THR A 108 -5.12 -5.50 14.46
CA THR A 108 -3.87 -6.22 14.22
C THR A 108 -3.19 -5.72 12.94
N ARG A 109 -3.97 -5.50 11.89
CA ARG A 109 -3.48 -4.97 10.61
C ARG A 109 -2.91 -3.56 10.75
N LYS A 110 -3.66 -2.63 11.36
CA LYS A 110 -3.21 -1.24 11.56
C LYS A 110 -1.89 -1.20 12.32
N LEU A 111 -1.78 -1.97 13.40
CA LEU A 111 -0.56 -2.03 14.19
C LEU A 111 0.61 -2.69 13.45
N ALA A 112 0.34 -3.71 12.62
CA ALA A 112 1.35 -4.30 11.75
C ALA A 112 1.87 -3.32 10.70
N LEU A 113 1.00 -2.56 10.05
CA LEU A 113 1.41 -1.56 9.07
C LEU A 113 2.13 -0.37 9.75
N LEU A 114 1.71 0.02 10.95
CA LEU A 114 2.42 1.01 11.77
C LEU A 114 3.84 0.54 12.07
N PHE A 115 3.99 -0.67 12.61
CA PHE A 115 5.30 -1.22 12.96
C PHE A 115 6.20 -1.38 11.73
N THR A 116 5.68 -1.98 10.64
CA THR A 116 6.41 -2.08 9.37
C THR A 116 6.84 -0.70 8.88
N GLY A 117 5.92 0.27 8.85
CA GLY A 117 6.22 1.64 8.43
C GLY A 117 7.29 2.31 9.29
N LEU A 118 7.21 2.20 10.61
CA LEU A 118 8.22 2.75 11.53
C LEU A 118 9.59 2.08 11.37
N CYS A 119 9.64 0.74 11.23
CA CYS A 119 10.89 0.05 10.93
C CYS A 119 11.49 0.52 9.61
N THR A 120 10.66 0.72 8.59
CA THR A 120 11.11 1.29 7.30
C THR A 120 11.59 2.74 7.46
N VAL A 121 10.95 3.55 8.31
CA VAL A 121 11.43 4.91 8.66
C VAL A 121 12.83 4.86 9.26
N VAL A 122 13.03 4.04 10.27
CA VAL A 122 14.33 3.88 10.95
C VAL A 122 15.39 3.36 9.98
N ALA A 123 15.04 2.40 9.12
CA ALA A 123 15.96 1.90 8.09
C ALA A 123 16.35 3.01 7.10
N GLY A 124 15.41 3.84 6.66
CA GLY A 124 15.68 4.99 5.80
C GLY A 124 16.57 6.03 6.47
N LEU A 125 16.37 6.31 7.77
CA LEU A 125 17.24 7.22 8.53
C LEU A 125 18.65 6.64 8.68
N TYR A 126 18.77 5.35 8.99
CA TYR A 126 20.05 4.66 9.15
C TYR A 126 20.85 4.57 7.85
N THR A 127 20.16 4.39 6.72
CA THR A 127 20.78 4.31 5.39
C THR A 127 20.88 5.66 4.69
N GLU A 128 20.42 6.73 5.32
CA GLU A 128 20.30 8.09 4.75
C GLU A 128 19.43 8.17 3.48
N TYR A 129 18.60 7.15 3.23
CA TYR A 129 17.66 7.11 2.12
C TYR A 129 16.31 7.73 2.49
N VAL A 130 16.18 9.04 2.23
CA VAL A 130 14.95 9.82 2.52
C VAL A 130 13.70 9.18 1.90
N TRP A 131 13.79 8.65 0.67
CA TRP A 131 12.64 8.00 0.01
C TRP A 131 12.11 6.81 0.80
N LEU A 132 13.00 6.04 1.45
CA LEU A 132 12.64 4.89 2.24
C LEU A 132 11.91 5.34 3.51
N SER A 133 12.40 6.42 4.15
CA SER A 133 11.69 7.01 5.28
C SER A 133 10.31 7.56 4.92
N MET A 134 10.19 8.23 3.76
CA MET A 134 8.89 8.72 3.27
C MET A 134 7.92 7.59 2.94
N LEU A 135 8.40 6.50 2.33
CA LEU A 135 7.61 5.29 2.09
C LEU A 135 7.11 4.68 3.40
N GLY A 136 8.01 4.54 4.40
CA GLY A 136 7.66 4.05 5.72
C GLY A 136 6.60 4.91 6.41
N CYS A 137 6.71 6.23 6.31
CA CYS A 137 5.72 7.17 6.84
C CYS A 137 4.36 7.01 6.15
N PHE A 138 4.32 6.90 4.81
CA PHE A 138 3.09 6.64 4.07
C PHE A 138 2.40 5.35 4.54
N VAL A 139 3.17 4.26 4.66
CA VAL A 139 2.67 2.94 5.10
C VAL A 139 2.15 2.98 6.54
N ALA A 140 2.82 3.72 7.42
CA ALA A 140 2.42 3.88 8.81
C ALA A 140 1.12 4.70 8.96
N VAL A 141 0.92 5.73 8.15
CA VAL A 141 -0.19 6.69 8.30
C VAL A 141 -1.45 6.26 7.55
N ALA A 142 -1.34 5.70 6.34
CA ALA A 142 -2.49 5.38 5.49
C ALA A 142 -3.60 4.55 6.17
N PRO A 143 -3.30 3.53 6.99
CA PRO A 143 -4.34 2.71 7.63
C PRO A 143 -5.19 3.46 8.67
N TYR A 144 -4.70 4.60 9.20
CA TYR A 144 -5.34 5.35 10.27
C TYR A 144 -6.27 6.46 9.77
N THR A 145 -6.47 6.54 8.47
CA THR A 145 -7.36 7.52 7.85
C THR A 145 -8.58 6.84 7.24
N SER A 146 -9.69 7.58 7.17
CA SER A 146 -10.90 7.08 6.51
C SER A 146 -10.64 6.76 5.05
N HIS A 147 -11.20 5.66 4.56
CA HIS A 147 -11.02 5.24 3.18
C HIS A 147 -11.48 6.32 2.19
N ARG A 148 -10.72 6.52 1.10
CA ARG A 148 -10.99 7.53 0.05
C ARG A 148 -10.91 8.97 0.53
N THR A 149 -10.07 9.23 1.53
CA THR A 149 -9.72 10.60 1.95
C THR A 149 -8.36 10.97 1.36
N TRP A 150 -7.33 11.18 2.18
CA TRP A 150 -6.05 11.73 1.73
C TRP A 150 -5.32 10.84 0.72
N THR A 151 -5.41 9.50 0.84
CA THR A 151 -4.82 8.53 -0.10
C THR A 151 -5.42 8.59 -1.50
N HIS A 152 -6.59 9.22 -1.64
CA HIS A 152 -7.30 9.35 -2.92
C HIS A 152 -7.29 10.81 -3.38
N THR A 153 -6.12 11.46 -3.26
CA THR A 153 -5.87 12.86 -3.66
C THR A 153 -4.75 12.94 -4.67
N LEU A 154 -4.72 14.05 -5.42
CA LEU A 154 -3.59 14.38 -6.29
C LEU A 154 -2.32 14.62 -5.47
N TRP A 155 -2.44 15.11 -4.23
CA TRP A 155 -1.32 15.32 -3.32
C TRP A 155 -0.65 14.01 -2.92
N ALA A 156 -1.43 12.98 -2.61
CA ALA A 156 -0.87 11.66 -2.30
C ALA A 156 -0.24 11.00 -3.52
N ALA A 157 -0.83 11.18 -4.72
CA ALA A 157 -0.21 10.74 -5.96
C ALA A 157 1.12 11.46 -6.25
N ALA A 158 1.17 12.78 -6.03
CA ALA A 158 2.39 13.58 -6.17
C ALA A 158 3.46 13.17 -5.16
N LEU A 159 3.07 12.95 -3.90
CA LEU A 159 3.95 12.42 -2.85
C LEU A 159 4.52 11.05 -3.24
N TRP A 160 3.67 10.12 -3.69
CA TRP A 160 4.10 8.79 -4.12
C TRP A 160 5.04 8.84 -5.33
N THR A 161 4.75 9.72 -6.29
CA THR A 161 5.61 9.98 -7.45
C THR A 161 6.97 10.54 -7.01
N TYR A 162 6.98 11.47 -6.05
CA TYR A 162 8.19 12.08 -5.51
C TYR A 162 9.04 11.07 -4.72
N ILE A 163 8.41 10.18 -3.95
CA ILE A 163 9.10 9.03 -3.34
C ILE A 163 9.78 8.19 -4.43
N GLY A 164 9.07 7.89 -5.52
CA GLY A 164 9.63 7.19 -6.67
C GLY A 164 10.78 7.94 -7.35
N HIS A 165 10.74 9.28 -7.40
CA HIS A 165 11.81 10.12 -7.94
C HIS A 165 13.09 10.02 -7.08
N LEU A 166 12.96 10.16 -5.77
CA LEU A 166 14.10 10.01 -4.86
C LEU A 166 14.66 8.57 -4.88
N ALA A 167 13.78 7.56 -4.94
CA ALA A 167 14.20 6.16 -5.10
C ALA A 167 14.94 5.94 -6.43
N ASN A 168 14.53 6.61 -7.51
CA ASN A 168 15.21 6.56 -8.80
C ASN A 168 16.67 7.02 -8.67
N GLN A 169 16.91 8.09 -7.92
CA GLN A 169 18.25 8.66 -7.72
C GLN A 169 19.15 7.73 -6.90
N SER A 170 18.63 7.14 -5.82
CA SER A 170 19.43 6.26 -4.95
C SER A 170 19.65 4.86 -5.52
N LEU A 171 18.69 4.30 -6.26
CA LEU A 171 18.77 2.94 -6.77
C LEU A 171 19.52 2.87 -8.12
N GLY A 172 19.79 4.01 -8.76
CA GLY A 172 20.38 4.06 -10.10
C GLY A 172 19.47 3.46 -11.18
N TRP A 173 18.18 3.31 -10.92
CA TRP A 173 17.20 2.79 -11.87
C TRP A 173 16.65 3.92 -12.74
N HIS A 174 16.06 3.57 -13.89
CA HIS A 174 15.44 4.55 -14.80
C HIS A 174 13.92 4.39 -14.80
N GLY A 175 13.21 5.50 -14.61
CA GLY A 175 11.75 5.56 -14.72
C GLY A 175 10.98 5.16 -13.46
N VAL A 176 11.63 4.99 -12.30
CA VAL A 176 10.95 4.59 -11.05
C VAL A 176 9.81 5.54 -10.70
N ALA A 177 10.02 6.85 -10.84
CA ALA A 177 8.98 7.86 -10.63
C ALA A 177 7.78 7.68 -11.57
N LEU A 178 8.02 7.35 -12.83
CA LEU A 178 6.95 7.16 -13.82
C LEU A 178 6.17 5.88 -13.53
N PHE A 179 6.84 4.78 -13.20
CA PHE A 179 6.17 3.54 -12.81
C PHE A 179 5.35 3.72 -11.53
N ALA A 180 5.95 4.35 -10.50
CA ALA A 180 5.28 4.59 -9.23
C ALA A 180 4.08 5.55 -9.38
N GLY A 181 4.32 6.72 -9.96
CA GLY A 181 3.29 7.74 -10.17
C GLY A 181 2.21 7.31 -11.15
N GLY A 182 2.59 6.69 -12.26
CA GLY A 182 1.66 6.18 -13.27
C GLY A 182 0.78 5.07 -12.73
N GLY A 183 1.33 4.14 -11.94
CA GLY A 183 0.56 3.12 -11.25
C GLY A 183 -0.43 3.72 -10.24
N TYR A 184 0.01 4.67 -9.41
CA TYR A 184 -0.86 5.34 -8.45
C TYR A 184 -1.98 6.14 -9.14
N LEU A 185 -1.64 6.88 -10.19
CA LEU A 185 -2.60 7.67 -10.96
C LEU A 185 -3.61 6.79 -11.69
N SER A 186 -3.19 5.64 -12.21
CA SER A 186 -4.11 4.71 -12.88
C SER A 186 -5.18 4.17 -11.92
N HIS A 187 -4.88 4.01 -10.63
CA HIS A 187 -5.88 3.73 -9.59
C HIS A 187 -6.90 4.86 -9.46
N LEU A 188 -6.46 6.12 -9.33
CA LEU A 188 -7.36 7.27 -9.17
C LEU A 188 -8.26 7.47 -10.40
N LEU A 189 -7.68 7.33 -11.60
CA LEU A 189 -8.43 7.41 -12.86
C LEU A 189 -9.47 6.28 -12.94
N ALA A 190 -9.10 5.06 -12.59
CA ALA A 190 -10.01 3.92 -12.54
C ALA A 190 -11.16 4.17 -11.54
N ASP A 191 -10.86 4.73 -10.36
CA ASP A 191 -11.87 5.02 -9.35
C ASP A 191 -12.79 6.20 -9.68
N THR A 192 -12.34 7.10 -10.57
CA THR A 192 -13.18 8.16 -11.14
C THR A 192 -14.34 7.57 -11.95
N LEU A 193 -14.18 6.38 -12.54
CA LEU A 193 -15.24 5.70 -13.29
C LEU A 193 -16.30 5.03 -12.40
N THR A 194 -16.16 5.12 -11.07
CA THR A 194 -17.08 4.49 -10.11
C THR A 194 -18.11 5.48 -9.55
N LYS A 195 -19.18 4.96 -8.95
CA LYS A 195 -20.19 5.79 -8.26
C LYS A 195 -19.61 6.62 -7.09
N ALA A 196 -18.56 6.14 -6.44
CA ALA A 196 -17.95 6.80 -5.30
C ALA A 196 -17.01 7.95 -5.73
N GLY A 197 -16.30 7.77 -6.86
CA GLY A 197 -15.36 8.76 -7.37
C GLY A 197 -14.10 8.93 -6.52
N VAL A 198 -13.40 10.03 -6.79
CA VAL A 198 -12.13 10.41 -6.15
C VAL A 198 -12.16 11.87 -5.72
N LYS A 199 -11.70 12.16 -4.51
CA LYS A 199 -11.62 13.51 -3.93
C LYS A 199 -10.25 14.13 -4.20
N TYR A 200 -9.96 14.44 -5.46
CA TYR A 200 -8.61 14.85 -5.90
C TYR A 200 -7.96 15.99 -5.09
N PHE A 201 -8.75 16.93 -4.58
CA PHE A 201 -8.25 18.16 -3.95
C PHE A 201 -8.46 18.26 -2.43
N MET A 202 -8.88 17.18 -1.77
CA MET A 202 -8.95 17.16 -0.30
C MET A 202 -7.54 17.39 0.29
N PRO A 203 -7.37 18.19 1.38
CA PRO A 203 -8.38 18.80 2.24
C PRO A 203 -8.87 20.19 1.80
N LEU A 204 -8.31 20.77 0.72
CA LEU A 204 -8.70 22.11 0.27
C LEU A 204 -10.16 22.15 -0.20
N TRP A 205 -10.58 21.13 -0.94
CA TRP A 205 -11.96 20.97 -1.41
C TRP A 205 -12.45 19.54 -1.22
N ASP A 206 -13.61 19.40 -0.57
CA ASP A 206 -14.28 18.11 -0.39
C ASP A 206 -15.29 17.82 -1.52
N VAL A 207 -14.79 17.78 -2.76
CA VAL A 207 -15.59 17.47 -3.96
C VAL A 207 -15.08 16.18 -4.59
N SER A 208 -16.00 15.23 -4.79
CA SER A 208 -15.71 13.98 -5.49
C SER A 208 -15.94 14.12 -6.99
N VAL A 209 -14.89 13.92 -7.77
CA VAL A 209 -14.95 13.81 -9.23
C VAL A 209 -15.31 12.37 -9.59
N LYS A 210 -16.39 12.21 -10.36
CA LYS A 210 -16.92 10.90 -10.73
C LYS A 210 -17.64 10.90 -12.07
N ILE A 211 -17.49 9.80 -12.79
CA ILE A 211 -18.24 9.41 -13.98
C ILE A 211 -18.84 8.04 -13.65
N PRO A 212 -20.10 7.94 -13.19
CA PRO A 212 -20.62 6.76 -12.49
C PRO A 212 -20.98 5.60 -13.44
N LEU A 213 -20.02 5.13 -14.24
CA LEU A 213 -20.16 4.01 -15.19
C LEU A 213 -20.16 2.65 -14.48
N ILE A 214 -19.30 2.51 -13.46
CA ILE A 214 -19.07 1.25 -12.77
C ILE A 214 -19.80 1.24 -11.43
N ARG A 215 -20.70 0.26 -11.27
CA ARG A 215 -21.27 -0.10 -9.97
C ARG A 215 -20.51 -1.31 -9.40
N THR A 216 -19.52 -1.05 -8.56
CA THR A 216 -18.69 -2.09 -7.94
C THR A 216 -19.55 -3.16 -7.28
N GLY A 217 -19.29 -4.43 -7.59
CA GLY A 217 -19.98 -5.58 -7.02
C GLY A 217 -21.21 -6.06 -7.79
N SER A 218 -21.75 -5.28 -8.74
CA SER A 218 -22.82 -5.79 -9.63
C SER A 218 -22.23 -6.66 -10.75
N LYS A 219 -23.03 -7.59 -11.30
CA LYS A 219 -22.61 -8.41 -12.44
C LYS A 219 -22.20 -7.55 -13.65
N SER A 220 -23.02 -6.54 -13.97
CA SER A 220 -22.75 -5.58 -15.05
C SER A 220 -21.49 -4.74 -14.80
N GLY A 221 -21.27 -4.29 -13.56
CA GLY A 221 -20.07 -3.55 -13.18
C GLY A 221 -18.82 -4.40 -13.32
N ASN A 222 -18.85 -5.66 -12.87
CA ASN A 222 -17.73 -6.57 -13.03
C ASN A 222 -17.39 -6.85 -14.50
N PHE A 223 -18.41 -7.02 -15.34
CA PHE A 223 -18.20 -7.16 -16.78
C PHE A 223 -17.54 -5.92 -17.38
N LEU A 224 -18.02 -4.72 -17.02
CA LEU A 224 -17.44 -3.46 -17.49
C LEU A 224 -15.99 -3.27 -17.01
N GLU A 225 -15.67 -3.64 -15.76
CA GLU A 225 -14.29 -3.62 -15.25
C GLU A 225 -13.37 -4.50 -16.10
N VAL A 226 -13.81 -5.72 -16.45
CA VAL A 226 -13.04 -6.64 -17.32
C VAL A 226 -12.91 -6.08 -18.73
N ALA A 227 -13.98 -5.53 -19.29
CA ALA A 227 -13.96 -4.92 -20.62
C ALA A 227 -12.99 -3.72 -20.70
N ILE A 228 -12.95 -2.87 -19.67
CA ILE A 228 -12.00 -1.76 -19.58
C ILE A 228 -10.57 -2.29 -19.49
N CYS A 229 -10.31 -3.29 -18.64
CA CYS A 229 -8.97 -3.88 -18.53
C CYS A 229 -8.52 -4.51 -19.86
N ALA A 230 -9.39 -5.27 -20.52
CA ALA A 230 -9.09 -5.92 -21.79
C ALA A 230 -8.88 -4.90 -22.92
N GLY A 231 -9.77 -3.91 -23.04
CA GLY A 231 -9.65 -2.84 -24.03
C GLY A 231 -8.38 -2.00 -23.84
N TYR A 232 -8.07 -1.60 -22.60
CA TYR A 232 -6.84 -0.89 -22.29
C TYR A 232 -5.59 -1.73 -22.57
N GLY A 233 -5.62 -3.02 -22.21
CA GLY A 233 -4.53 -3.95 -22.50
C GLY A 233 -4.27 -4.14 -23.99
N LEU A 234 -5.33 -4.35 -24.78
CA LEU A 234 -5.23 -4.48 -26.24
C LEU A 234 -4.72 -3.20 -26.89
N LEU A 235 -5.20 -2.03 -26.44
CA LEU A 235 -4.71 -0.73 -26.92
C LEU A 235 -3.22 -0.58 -26.66
N VAL A 236 -2.77 -0.82 -25.43
CA VAL A 236 -1.35 -0.72 -25.05
C VAL A 236 -0.51 -1.72 -25.85
N LEU A 237 -0.97 -2.96 -25.97
CA LEU A 237 -0.28 -3.97 -26.78
C LEU A 237 -0.12 -3.53 -28.24
N GLY A 238 -1.20 -3.05 -28.86
CA GLY A 238 -1.17 -2.57 -30.24
C GLY A 238 -0.21 -1.39 -30.43
N LEU A 239 -0.19 -0.43 -29.51
CA LEU A 239 0.73 0.70 -29.55
C LEU A 239 2.19 0.28 -29.36
N VAL A 240 2.46 -0.65 -28.45
CA VAL A 240 3.83 -1.14 -28.18
C VAL A 240 4.35 -1.93 -29.38
N VAL A 241 3.53 -2.84 -29.93
CA VAL A 241 3.90 -3.62 -31.12
C VAL A 241 4.11 -2.70 -32.32
N GLY A 242 3.22 -1.71 -32.53
CA GLY A 242 3.36 -0.74 -33.62
C GLY A 242 4.63 0.11 -33.51
N ARG A 243 5.08 0.42 -32.29
CA ARG A 243 6.36 1.12 -32.06
C ARG A 243 7.58 0.23 -32.30
N MET A 244 7.45 -1.08 -32.09
CA MET A 244 8.52 -2.06 -32.34
C MET A 244 8.77 -2.33 -33.83
N GLY A 245 7.88 -1.89 -34.72
CA GLY A 245 8.13 -1.86 -36.17
C GLY A 245 8.08 -3.22 -36.86
N PHE A 246 7.18 -4.11 -36.43
CA PHE A 246 6.83 -5.31 -37.21
C PHE A 246 6.00 -4.97 -38.44
#